data_AF-A0A6J6SRG8-F1
#
_entry.id   AF-A0A6J6SRG8-F1
#
_cell.length_a   1.000
_cell.length_b   1.000
_cell.length_c   1.000
_cell.angle_alpha   90.00
_cell.angle_beta   90.00
_cell.angle_gamma   90.00
#
_symmetry.space_group_name_H-M   'P 1'
#
loop_
_entity.id
_entity.type
_entity.pdbx_description
1 polymer ?
#
loop_
_entity_poly.entity_id
_entity_poly.type
_entity_poly.pdbx_seq_one_letter_code
_entity_poly.pdbx_strand_id
1 'polypeptide(L)' 'MKAPEGTIIIGIDEDTALVTGLDETTNLVENTWKVYGEGSVHILSGAPSARFSNGEQITFPQVQVS' A
#
# COMPACT_ATOMS: atom_id res chain seq x y z
N MET A 1 -12.94 -9.33 7.57
CA MET A 1 -12.37 -9.81 6.29
C MET A 1 -11.64 -11.12 6.55
N LYS A 2 -11.71 -12.10 5.64
CA LYS A 2 -10.95 -13.36 5.74
C LYS A 2 -9.96 -13.42 4.57
N ALA A 3 -8.71 -13.07 4.82
CA ALA A 3 -7.60 -13.32 3.90
C ALA A 3 -6.68 -14.39 4.53
N PRO A 4 -5.88 -15.11 3.73
CA PRO A 4 -4.89 -16.06 4.25
C PRO A 4 -3.91 -15.40 5.24
N GLU A 5 -3.35 -16.20 6.15
CA GLU A 5 -2.25 -15.74 7.01
C GLU A 5 -1.08 -15.22 6.17
N GLY A 6 -0.40 -14.18 6.67
CA GLY A 6 0.65 -13.49 5.94
C GLY A 6 0.16 -12.50 4.86
N THR A 7 -1.16 -12.36 4.67
CA THR A 7 -1.71 -11.39 3.70
C THR A 7 -1.82 -10.00 4.31
N ILE A 8 -1.26 -9.00 3.63
CA ILE A 8 -1.54 -7.59 3.91
C ILE A 8 -2.88 -7.24 3.26
N ILE A 9 -3.82 -6.74 4.06
CA ILE A 9 -5.13 -6.30 3.55
C ILE A 9 -5.14 -4.79 3.48
N ILE A 10 -5.42 -4.28 2.28
CA ILE A 10 -5.43 -2.85 1.98
C ILE A 10 -6.85 -2.45 1.59
N GLY A 11 -7.37 -1.40 2.23
CA GLY A 11 -8.57 -0.69 1.77
C GLY A 11 -8.15 0.55 1.00
N ILE A 12 -8.81 0.82 -0.13
CA ILE A 12 -8.59 2.02 -0.93
C ILE A 12 -9.95 2.69 -1.06
N ASP A 13 -10.05 3.93 -0.59
CA ASP A 13 -11.28 4.71 -0.70
C ASP A 13 -11.62 5.02 -2.17
N GLU A 14 -12.85 5.44 -2.44
CA GLU A 14 -13.26 5.89 -3.78
C GLU A 14 -12.36 7.04 -4.28
N ASP A 15 -12.24 7.16 -5.60
CA ASP A 15 -11.39 8.14 -6.29
C ASP A 15 -9.95 8.21 -5.74
N THR A 16 -9.41 7.05 -5.32
CA THR A 16 -8.06 6.91 -4.76
C THR A 16 -7.34 5.72 -5.38
N ALA A 17 -6.03 5.83 -5.53
CA ALA A 17 -5.15 4.80 -6.07
C ALA A 17 -3.86 4.69 -5.25
N LEU A 18 -3.30 3.48 -5.26
CA LEU A 18 -1.96 3.20 -4.76
C LEU A 18 -1.07 2.88 -5.96
N VAL A 19 -0.04 3.69 -6.20
CA VAL A 19 0.69 3.68 -7.47
C VAL A 19 2.18 3.49 -7.26
N THR A 20 2.82 2.74 -8.15
CA THR A 20 4.28 2.55 -8.20
C THR A 20 4.79 2.65 -9.63
N GLY A 21 6.08 2.95 -9.82
CA GLY A 21 6.73 3.06 -11.13
C GLY A 21 6.38 4.33 -11.92
N LEU A 22 5.85 5.37 -11.25
CA LEU A 22 5.55 6.66 -11.87
C LEU A 22 6.77 7.57 -11.98
N ASP A 23 7.63 7.55 -10.97
CA ASP A 23 8.79 8.41 -10.82
C ASP A 23 9.87 7.71 -9.97
N GLU A 24 11.00 8.38 -9.78
CA GLU A 24 12.14 7.89 -8.99
C GLU A 24 11.83 7.66 -7.50
N THR A 25 10.67 8.09 -7.01
CA THR A 25 10.26 7.97 -5.62
C THR A 25 9.44 6.70 -5.34
N THR A 26 9.12 5.91 -6.37
CA THR A 26 8.40 4.64 -6.26
C THR A 26 9.05 3.54 -7.10
N ASN A 27 9.03 2.30 -6.63
CA ASN A 27 9.73 1.18 -7.26
C ASN A 27 9.01 -0.14 -6.96
N LEU A 28 8.68 -0.89 -8.03
CA LEU A 28 7.99 -2.17 -7.90
C LEU A 28 8.86 -3.25 -7.22
N VAL A 29 10.16 -3.26 -7.50
CA VAL A 29 11.11 -4.22 -6.90
C VAL A 29 11.29 -3.94 -5.42
N GLU A 30 11.49 -2.67 -5.04
CA GLU A 30 11.63 -2.27 -3.63
C GLU A 30 10.29 -2.19 -2.89
N ASN A 31 9.18 -2.43 -3.60
CA ASN A 31 7.82 -2.44 -3.09
C ASN A 31 7.43 -1.10 -2.42
N THR A 32 7.85 0.00 -3.06
CA THR A 32 7.57 1.38 -2.64
C THR A 32 6.47 1.98 -3.52
N TRP A 33 5.45 2.52 -2.87
CA TRP A 33 4.22 2.99 -3.49
C TRP A 33 3.85 4.37 -2.97
N LYS A 34 3.04 5.11 -3.72
CA LYS A 34 2.54 6.44 -3.36
C LYS A 34 1.03 6.53 -3.57
N VAL A 35 0.35 7.20 -2.66
CA VAL A 35 -1.09 7.42 -2.74
C VAL A 35 -1.41 8.58 -3.68
N TYR A 36 -2.40 8.39 -4.55
CA TYR A 36 -2.96 9.43 -5.42
C TYR A 36 -4.49 9.47 -5.31
N GLY A 37 -5.08 10.66 -5.30
CA GLY A 37 -6.53 10.83 -5.33
C GLY A 37 -7.08 11.60 -4.12
N GLU A 38 -8.40 11.54 -3.93
CA GLU A 38 -9.12 12.41 -2.98
C GLU A 38 -9.37 11.75 -1.61
N GLY A 39 -9.32 10.42 -1.55
CA GLY A 39 -9.52 9.63 -0.34
C GLY A 39 -8.22 9.17 0.31
N SER A 40 -8.25 7.97 0.90
CA SER A 40 -7.11 7.40 1.62
C SER A 40 -6.89 5.91 1.32
N VAL A 41 -5.67 5.47 1.60
CA VAL A 41 -5.28 4.06 1.61
C VAL A 41 -5.12 3.62 3.06
N HIS A 42 -5.70 2.48 3.41
CA HIS A 42 -5.75 1.94 4.77
C HIS A 42 -5.08 0.59 4.85
N ILE A 43 -4.20 0.39 5.83
CA ILE A 43 -3.67 -0.92 6.20
C ILE A 43 -4.60 -1.51 7.25
N LEU A 44 -5.34 -2.56 6.85
CA LEU A 44 -6.41 -3.13 7.65
C LEU A 44 -5.97 -4.39 8.40
N SER A 45 -4.98 -5.12 7.88
CA SER A 45 -4.43 -6.35 8.49
C SER A 45 -3.08 -6.72 7.87
N GLY A 46 -2.31 -7.58 8.55
CA GLY A 46 -1.02 -8.10 8.08
C GLY A 46 0.18 -7.17 8.32
N ALA A 47 -0.08 -5.96 8.79
CA ALA A 47 0.89 -4.96 9.23
C ALA A 47 0.20 -4.01 10.25
N PRO A 48 0.94 -3.15 10.97
CA PRO A 48 0.33 -2.15 11.85
C PRO A 48 -0.71 -1.32 11.10
N SER A 49 -1.88 -1.14 11.73
CA SER A 49 -2.94 -0.34 11.14
C SER A 49 -2.48 1.09 10.89
N ALA A 50 -2.71 1.58 9.67
CA ALA A 50 -2.25 2.88 9.22
C ALA A 50 -3.20 3.43 8.15
N ARG A 51 -3.18 4.76 7.97
CA ARG A 51 -3.93 5.48 6.95
C ARG A 51 -2.98 6.45 6.25
N PHE A 52 -3.04 6.49 4.93
CA PHE A 52 -2.21 7.32 4.07
C PHE A 52 -3.09 8.12 3.12
N SER A 53 -2.76 9.40 2.96
CA SER A 53 -3.45 10.37 2.11
C SER A 53 -2.61 10.68 0.88
N ASN A 54 -3.19 11.42 -0.07
CA ASN A 54 -2.53 11.84 -1.30
C ASN A 54 -1.09 12.36 -1.08
N GLY A 55 -0.15 11.79 -1.84
CA GLY A 55 1.26 12.13 -1.79
C GLY A 55 2.10 11.35 -0.77
N GLU A 56 1.48 10.68 0.20
CA GLU A 56 2.20 9.85 1.18
C GLU A 56 2.69 8.53 0.55
N GLN A 57 3.80 8.03 1.08
CA GLN A 57 4.44 6.81 0.61
C GLN A 57 4.19 5.63 1.55
N ILE A 58 4.11 4.45 0.96
CA ILE A 58 4.00 3.17 1.66
C ILE A 58 5.10 2.25 1.15
N THR A 59 5.87 1.67 2.07
CA THR A 59 6.83 0.60 1.78
C THR A 59 6.30 -0.68 2.39
N PHE A 60 6.02 -1.68 1.56
CA PHE A 60 5.62 -2.98 2.05
C PHE A 60 6.84 -3.89 2.21
N PRO A 61 6.96 -4.63 3.32
CA PRO A 61 8.04 -5.61 3.46
C PRO A 61 7.94 -6.63 2.32
N GLN A 62 9.08 -6.99 1.74
CA GLN A 62 9.13 -8.10 0.80
C GLN A 62 8.78 -9.39 1.54
N VAL A 63 7.74 -10.08 1.07
CA VAL A 63 7.48 -11.43 1.53
C VAL A 63 8.56 -12.31 0.93
N GLN A 64 9.50 -12.78 1.75
CA GLN A 64 10.41 -13.87 1.35
C GLN A 64 9.55 -15.11 1.13
N VAL A 65 9.33 -15.45 -0.14
CA VAL A 65 8.78 -16.75 -0.51
C VAL A 65 9.94 -17.73 -0.40
N SER A 66 9.91 -18.57 0.64
CA SER A 66 10.83 -19.69 0.86
C SER A 66 10.62 -20.80 -0.15
#